data_AF-A0A3M3SAP2-F1
#
_entry.id   AF-A0A3M3SAP2-F1
#
_cell.length_a   1.000
_cell.length_b   1.000
_cell.length_c   1.000
_cell.angle_alpha   90.00
_cell.angle_beta   90.00
_cell.angle_gamma   90.00
#
_symmetry.space_group_name_H-M   'P 1'
#
loop_
_entity.id
_entity.type
_entity.pdbx_description
1 polymer ?
#
loop_
_entity_poly.entity_id
_entity_poly.type
_entity_poly.pdbx_seq_one_letter_code
_entity_poly.pdbx_strand_id
1 'polypeptide(L)' 'MGHSSQQQYRLVWTTLQTLREEVRNLQLSELERDESLRGRQTVDDREAIQQSFIGLDQALDDIEATLATIGEATGEIGKL' A
#
# COMPACT_ATOMS: atom_id res chain seq x y z
N MET A 1 -12.24 24.49 13.11
CA MET A 1 -11.20 24.74 12.09
C MET A 1 -11.45 23.78 10.95
N GLY A 2 -11.92 24.27 9.80
CA GLY A 2 -12.16 23.41 8.63
C GLY A 2 -10.83 23.18 7.92
N HIS A 3 -10.38 21.93 7.84
CA HIS A 3 -9.29 21.61 6.92
C HIS A 3 -9.77 21.92 5.50
N SER A 4 -8.96 22.61 4.70
CA SER A 4 -9.28 22.79 3.29
C SER A 4 -9.25 21.43 2.59
N SER A 5 -10.11 21.24 1.59
CA SER A 5 -10.14 20.01 0.76
C SER A 5 -8.73 19.62 0.28
N GLN A 6 -7.90 20.62 -0.01
CA GLN A 6 -6.50 20.48 -0.42
C GLN A 6 -5.60 19.86 0.66
N GLN A 7 -5.80 20.27 1.91
CA GLN A 7 -5.05 19.75 3.04
C GLN A 7 -5.47 18.32 3.35
N GLN A 8 -6.77 18.01 3.25
CA GLN A 8 -7.28 16.64 3.40
C GLN A 8 -6.76 15.73 2.29
N TYR A 9 -6.79 16.19 1.04
CA TYR A 9 -6.23 15.45 -0.09
C TYR A 9 -4.76 15.09 0.13
N ARG A 10 -3.93 16.08 0.46
CA ARG A 10 -2.50 15.86 0.75
C ARG A 10 -2.28 14.92 1.94
N LEU A 11 -3.08 15.01 2.98
CA LEU A 11 -2.99 14.10 4.13
C LEU A 11 -3.29 12.65 3.72
N VAL A 12 -4.35 12.43 2.94
CA VAL A 12 -4.69 11.10 2.43
C VAL A 12 -3.58 10.58 1.52
N TRP A 13 -3.06 11.41 0.62
CA TRP A 13 -1.95 11.04 -0.27
C TRP A 13 -0.70 10.61 0.50
N THR A 14 -0.26 11.42 1.46
CA THR A 14 0.91 11.08 2.29
C THR A 14 0.66 9.81 3.10
N THR A 15 -0.54 9.63 3.65
CA THR A 15 -0.90 8.42 4.40
C THR A 15 -0.82 7.17 3.52
N LEU A 16 -1.25 7.27 2.26
CA LEU A 16 -1.14 6.17 1.31
C LEU A 16 0.32 5.79 1.02
N GLN A 17 1.20 6.78 0.85
CA GLN A 17 2.63 6.53 0.63
C GLN A 17 3.28 5.88 1.86
N THR A 18 2.96 6.35 3.07
CA THR A 18 3.42 5.71 4.32
C THR A 18 2.88 4.28 4.44
N LEU A 19 1.61 4.05 4.15
CA LEU A 19 1.02 2.71 4.20
C LEU A 19 1.73 1.74 3.23
N ARG A 20 2.05 2.19 2.02
CA ARG A 20 2.80 1.39 1.04
C ARG A 20 4.19 1.00 1.54
N GLU A 21 4.89 1.95 2.17
CA GLU A 21 6.20 1.67 2.78
C GLU A 21 6.09 0.65 3.92
N GLU A 22 5.13 0.81 4.82
CA GLU A 22 4.90 -0.11 5.93
C GLU A 22 4.49 -1.51 5.47
N VAL A 23 3.66 -1.61 4.43
CA VAL A 23 3.28 -2.90 3.82
C VAL A 23 4.51 -3.59 3.21
N ARG A 24 5.39 -2.85 2.53
CA ARG A 24 6.65 -3.40 1.99
C ARG A 24 7.59 -3.86 3.10
N ASN A 25 7.73 -3.08 4.17
CA ASN A 25 8.56 -3.45 5.33
C ASN A 25 8.02 -4.70 6.03
N LEU A 26 6.69 -4.82 6.15
CA LEU A 26 6.04 -6.00 6.69
C LEU A 26 6.26 -7.22 5.78
N GLN A 27 6.14 -7.07 4.46
CA GLN A 27 6.41 -8.15 3.51
C GLN A 27 7.84 -8.68 3.64
N LEU A 28 8.83 -7.79 3.72
CA LEU A 28 10.23 -8.18 3.92
C LEU A 28 10.41 -8.94 5.23
N SER A 29 9.86 -8.40 6.33
CA SER A 29 9.95 -9.00 7.65
C SER A 29 9.34 -10.41 7.70
N GLU A 30 8.17 -10.61 7.08
CA GLU A 30 7.49 -11.90 7.09
C GLU A 30 8.18 -12.92 6.15
N LEU A 31 8.75 -12.48 5.03
CA LEU A 31 9.55 -13.35 4.16
C LEU A 31 10.86 -13.80 4.81
N GLU A 32 11.55 -12.92 5.54
CA GLU A 32 12.76 -13.26 6.30
C GLU A 32 12.47 -14.24 7.45
N ARG A 33 11.32 -14.08 8.12
CA ARG A 33 10.89 -15.00 9.19
C ARG A 33 10.58 -16.40 8.68
N ASP A 34 9.98 -16.52 7.50
CA ASP A 34 9.70 -17.82 6.86
C ASP A 34 10.98 -18.57 6.45
N GLU A 35 12.02 -17.85 5.97
CA GLU A 35 13.30 -18.48 5.61
C GLU A 35 14.00 -19.18 6.79
N SER A 36 13.82 -18.64 8.00
CA SER A 36 14.33 -19.23 9.25
C SER A 36 13.61 -20.52 9.67
N LEU A 37 12.41 -20.77 9.11
CA LEU A 37 11.49 -21.85 9.53
C LEU A 37 11.41 -23.03 8.55
N ARG A 38 12.33 -23.12 7.57
CA ARG A 38 12.40 -24.10 6.45
C ARG A 38 12.29 -25.60 6.79
N GLY A 39 12.08 -26.00 8.05
CA GLY A 39 11.92 -27.39 8.49
C GLY A 39 10.48 -27.90 8.60
N ARG A 40 9.45 -27.06 8.42
CA ARG A 40 8.05 -27.48 8.41
C ARG A 40 7.47 -27.36 7.01
N GLN A 41 6.35 -28.03 6.78
CA GLN A 41 5.56 -28.10 5.56
C GLN A 41 4.97 -26.72 5.17
N THR A 42 5.83 -25.73 4.89
CA THR A 42 5.53 -24.27 4.87
C THR A 42 5.38 -23.67 3.46
N VAL A 43 5.48 -24.48 2.40
CA VAL A 43 5.40 -23.96 1.03
C VAL A 43 4.02 -23.32 0.76
N ASP A 44 2.94 -23.97 1.19
CA ASP A 44 1.57 -23.44 1.03
C ASP A 44 1.36 -22.15 1.84
N ASP A 45 1.89 -22.08 3.07
CA ASP A 45 1.78 -20.90 3.93
C ASP A 45 2.58 -19.71 3.37
N ARG A 46 3.78 -19.96 2.84
CA ARG A 46 4.61 -18.94 2.20
C ARG A 46 3.96 -18.40 0.93
N GLU A 47 3.44 -19.27 0.07
CA GLU A 47 2.71 -18.83 -1.13
C GLU A 47 1.47 -18.03 -0.74
N ALA A 48 0.70 -18.46 0.26
CA ALA A 48 -0.47 -17.71 0.74
C ALA A 48 -0.10 -16.31 1.27
N ILE A 49 1.00 -16.19 2.03
CA ILE A 49 1.51 -14.90 2.51
C ILE A 49 1.95 -14.02 1.34
N GLN A 50 2.72 -14.56 0.39
CA GLN A 50 3.17 -13.83 -0.79
C GLN A 50 1.99 -13.32 -1.63
N GLN A 51 1.00 -14.17 -1.91
CA GLN A 51 -0.20 -13.80 -2.63
C GLN A 51 -1.01 -12.73 -1.90
N SER A 52 -1.06 -12.77 -0.57
CA SER A 52 -1.73 -11.74 0.24
C SER A 52 -1.06 -10.37 0.06
N PHE A 53 0.28 -10.31 0.05
CA PHE A 53 0.99 -9.05 -0.20
C PHE A 53 0.84 -8.55 -1.65
N ILE A 54 0.79 -9.44 -2.64
CA ILE A 54 0.47 -9.06 -4.02
C ILE A 54 -0.93 -8.43 -4.09
N GLY A 55 -1.91 -9.02 -3.40
CA GLY A 55 -3.26 -8.47 -3.31
C GLY A 55 -3.31 -7.10 -2.62
N LEU A 56 -2.50 -6.89 -1.58
CA LEU A 56 -2.39 -5.59 -0.91
C LEU A 56 -1.77 -4.53 -1.83
N ASP A 57 -0.70 -4.86 -2.55
CA ASP A 57 -0.02 -3.93 -3.47
C ASP A 57 -0.98 -3.49 -4.59
N GLN A 58 -1.72 -4.44 -5.18
CA GLN A 58 -2.74 -4.12 -6.19
C GLN A 58 -3.85 -3.21 -5.63
N ALA A 59 -4.32 -3.48 -4.42
CA ALA A 59 -5.33 -2.63 -3.78
C ALA A 59 -4.81 -1.22 -3.49
N LEU A 60 -3.54 -1.07 -3.12
CA LEU A 60 -2.90 0.23 -2.92
C LEU A 60 -2.76 1.00 -4.23
N ASP A 61 -2.42 0.32 -5.33
CA ASP A 61 -2.36 0.92 -6.66
C ASP A 61 -3.74 1.39 -7.14
N ASP A 62 -4.79 0.61 -6.91
CA ASP A 62 -6.17 0.99 -7.23
C ASP A 62 -6.61 2.23 -6.42
N ILE A 63 -6.24 2.29 -5.13
CA ILE A 63 -6.48 3.45 -4.28
C ILE A 63 -5.71 4.67 -4.80
N GLU A 64 -4.44 4.51 -5.18
CA GLU A 64 -3.60 5.60 -5.71
C GLU A 64 -4.17 6.15 -7.02
N ALA A 65 -4.58 5.28 -7.95
CA ALA A 65 -5.18 5.69 -9.22
C ALA A 65 -6.50 6.45 -9.00
N THR A 66 -7.33 5.97 -8.07
CA THR A 66 -8.58 6.64 -7.69
C THR A 66 -8.30 8.00 -7.06
N LEU A 67 -7.31 8.07 -6.16
CA LEU A 67 -6.93 9.31 -5.49
C LEU A 67 -6.33 10.31 -6.48
N ALA A 68 -5.50 9.87 -7.42
CA ALA A 68 -4.96 10.71 -8.48
C ALA A 68 -6.08 11.33 -9.34
N THR A 69 -7.08 10.53 -9.72
CA THR A 69 -8.27 11.00 -10.45
C THR A 69 -9.03 12.09 -9.66
N ILE A 70 -9.19 11.90 -8.34
CA ILE A 70 -9.78 12.91 -7.46
C ILE A 70 -8.91 14.17 -7.43
N GLY A 71 -7.59 14.02 -7.33
CA GLY A 71 -6.64 15.12 -7.33
C GLY A 71 -6.68 15.95 -8.60
N GLU A 72 -6.77 15.30 -9.76
CA GLU A 72 -6.95 15.99 -11.05
C GLU A 72 -8.28 16.72 -11.14
N ALA A 73 -9.38 16.07 -10.73
CA ALA A 73 -10.72 16.66 -10.77
C ALA A 73 -10.88 17.85 -9.82
N THR A 74 -10.17 17.83 -8.68
CA THR A 74 -10.17 18.90 -7.68
C THR A 74 -9.08 19.96 -7.92
N GLY A 75 -8.19 19.75 -8.90
CA GLY A 75 -7.09 20.65 -9.24
C GLY A 75 -5.90 20.60 -8.28
N GLU A 76 -5.83 19.58 -7.43
CA GLU A 76 -4.71 19.31 -6.51
C GLU A 76 -3.50 18.71 -7.22
N ILE A 77 -3.74 17.96 -8.30
CA ILE A 77 -2.71 17.49 -9.24
C ILE A 77 -2.88 18.28 -10.53
N GLY A 78 -1.82 18.95 -10.98
CA GLY A 78 -1.82 19.57 -12.30
C GLY A 78 -2.07 18.50 -13.35
N LYS A 79 -3.00 18.74 -14.29
CA LYS A 79 -3.41 17.74 -15.30
C LYS A 79 -2.19 17.00 -15.88
N LEU A 80 -2.21 15.68 -15.77
CA LEU A 80 -1.30 14.78 -16.49
C LEU A 80 -1.47 14.96 -18.01
#